data_AF-A0A7S0DBJ5-F1
#
_entry.id   AF-A0A7S0DBJ5-F1
#
_cell.length_a   1.000
_cell.length_b   1.000
_cell.length_c   1.000
_cell.angle_alpha   90.00
_cell.angle_beta   90.00
_cell.angle_gamma   90.00
#
_symmetry.space_group_name_H-M   'P 1'
#
loop_
_entity.id
_entity.type
_entity.pdbx_description
1 polymer ?
#
loop_
_entity_poly.entity_id
_entity_poly.type
_entity_poly.pdbx_seq_one_letter_code
_entity_poly.pdbx_strand_id
1 'polypeptide(L)'
;APETRALLWTATRVNDDDGTSTAVDLLGTIASSGESFISSTSLTAKNLALSPNALETGYTYTFRLDVTDANGAAAAFATLAENTPPGDGSVIVVPATGVALNTTFRVEAVAWKDDDAPLQYKFTSRVVGDDSAEPDNKQDFSPKAYWEGILPGGLEAHGNQIVLGVEVMDALGAVSAVVEETVVVTWPALASEEAATEAMEAADA
;
A
#
# COMPACT_ATOMS: atom_id res chain seq x y z
N ALA A 1 -20.69 -6.80 -51.82
CA ALA A 1 -19.94 -7.82 -51.08
C ALA A 1 -20.45 -7.81 -49.65
N PRO A 2 -20.59 -8.95 -48.95
CA PRO A 2 -20.90 -8.91 -47.53
C PRO A 2 -19.80 -8.11 -46.85
N GLU A 3 -20.17 -7.07 -46.08
CA GLU A 3 -19.22 -6.25 -45.34
C GLU A 3 -18.40 -7.17 -44.44
N THR A 4 -17.13 -7.36 -44.78
CA THR A 4 -16.26 -8.24 -44.00
C THR A 4 -15.91 -7.48 -42.74
N ARG A 5 -16.62 -7.80 -41.66
CA ARG A 5 -16.32 -7.29 -40.33
C ARG A 5 -15.31 -8.23 -39.69
N ALA A 6 -14.17 -7.69 -39.29
CA ALA A 6 -13.12 -8.43 -38.62
C ALA A 6 -12.88 -7.85 -37.24
N LEU A 7 -12.59 -8.73 -36.28
CA LEU A 7 -12.21 -8.37 -34.92
C LEU A 7 -11.03 -9.26 -34.52
N LEU A 8 -9.98 -8.63 -34.00
CA LEU A 8 -8.76 -9.30 -33.59
C LEU A 8 -8.25 -8.72 -32.28
N TRP A 9 -8.03 -9.59 -31.30
CA TRP A 9 -7.27 -9.24 -30.11
C TRP A 9 -5.79 -9.54 -30.33
N THR A 10 -4.94 -8.63 -29.87
CA THR A 10 -3.51 -8.84 -29.70
C THR A 10 -3.10 -8.37 -28.32
N ALA A 11 -2.01 -8.92 -27.79
CA ALA A 11 -1.51 -8.52 -26.49
C ALA A 11 0.02 -8.54 -26.48
N THR A 12 0.59 -7.59 -25.76
CA THR A 12 2.02 -7.51 -25.47
C THR A 12 2.20 -7.32 -23.97
N ARG A 13 3.30 -7.83 -23.43
CA ARG A 13 3.77 -7.50 -22.08
C ARG A 13 5.14 -6.85 -22.16
N VAL A 14 5.41 -5.93 -21.25
CA VAL A 14 6.70 -5.25 -21.08
C VAL A 14 7.22 -5.61 -19.69
N ASN A 15 8.46 -6.09 -19.58
CA ASN A 15 9.08 -6.33 -18.29
C ASN A 15 9.42 -4.98 -17.64
N ASP A 16 9.04 -4.80 -16.39
CA ASP A 16 9.14 -3.51 -15.72
C ASP A 16 10.61 -3.16 -15.33
N ASP A 17 11.50 -4.15 -15.21
CA ASP A 17 12.92 -3.94 -14.87
C ASP A 17 13.76 -3.51 -16.07
N ASP A 18 13.61 -4.19 -17.22
CA ASP A 18 14.48 -4.01 -18.39
C ASP A 18 13.78 -3.41 -19.61
N GLY A 19 12.46 -3.21 -19.55
CA GLY A 19 11.64 -2.64 -20.62
C GLY A 19 11.46 -3.57 -21.83
N THR A 20 11.85 -4.84 -21.73
CA THR A 20 11.75 -5.80 -22.85
C THR A 20 10.29 -6.12 -23.15
N SER A 21 9.90 -5.93 -24.42
CA SER A 21 8.55 -6.22 -24.90
C SER A 21 8.45 -7.59 -25.55
N THR A 22 7.42 -8.36 -25.18
CA THR A 22 7.11 -9.68 -25.75
C THR A 22 5.63 -9.80 -26.11
N ALA A 23 5.32 -10.53 -27.18
CA ALA A 23 3.94 -10.84 -27.54
C ALA A 23 3.36 -11.91 -26.60
N VAL A 24 2.09 -11.77 -26.23
CA VAL A 24 1.34 -12.74 -25.42
C VAL A 24 0.48 -13.61 -26.35
N ASP A 25 0.55 -14.93 -26.19
CA ASP A 25 -0.30 -15.85 -26.95
C ASP A 25 -1.74 -15.78 -26.45
N LEU A 26 -2.67 -15.43 -27.36
CA LEU A 26 -4.10 -15.27 -27.09
C LEU A 26 -4.96 -16.38 -27.73
N LEU A 27 -4.34 -17.38 -28.35
CA LEU A 27 -5.02 -18.43 -29.12
C LEU A 27 -5.33 -19.68 -28.30
N GLY A 28 -5.21 -19.61 -26.97
CA GLY A 28 -5.65 -20.67 -26.08
C GLY A 28 -4.83 -21.95 -26.15
N THR A 29 -3.54 -21.87 -26.51
CA THR A 29 -2.62 -22.94 -26.13
C THR A 29 -2.60 -22.94 -24.60
N ILE A 30 -3.38 -23.84 -23.99
CA ILE A 30 -3.38 -24.01 -22.55
C ILE A 30 -1.95 -24.42 -22.21
N ALA A 31 -1.18 -23.53 -21.57
CA ALA A 31 0.12 -23.91 -21.04
C ALA A 31 -0.09 -25.14 -20.15
N SER A 32 0.90 -26.02 -20.03
CA SER A 32 0.76 -27.19 -19.15
C SER A 32 0.43 -26.83 -17.70
N SER A 33 0.59 -25.55 -17.32
CA SER A 33 0.18 -24.96 -16.04
C SER A 33 -1.31 -24.57 -15.93
N GLY A 34 -2.09 -24.56 -17.02
CA GLY A 34 -3.49 -24.10 -17.02
C GLY A 34 -3.68 -22.58 -17.09
N GLU A 35 -2.58 -21.83 -17.05
CA GLU A 35 -2.55 -20.37 -17.20
C GLU A 35 -2.58 -20.02 -18.69
N SER A 36 -3.56 -19.24 -19.11
CA SER A 36 -3.73 -18.91 -20.52
C SER A 36 -4.56 -17.64 -20.70
N PHE A 37 -4.36 -17.02 -21.86
CA PHE A 37 -5.21 -15.96 -22.38
C PHE A 37 -6.00 -16.54 -23.56
N ILE A 38 -7.31 -16.33 -23.53
CA ILE A 38 -8.19 -16.79 -24.60
C ILE A 38 -8.95 -15.59 -25.13
N SER A 39 -8.70 -15.28 -26.40
CA SER A 39 -9.43 -14.25 -27.11
C SER A 39 -10.45 -14.84 -28.08
N SER A 40 -11.57 -14.12 -28.24
CA SER A 40 -12.56 -14.43 -29.27
C SER A 40 -12.39 -13.51 -30.48
N THR A 41 -12.44 -14.08 -31.67
CA THR A 41 -12.53 -13.34 -32.95
C THR A 41 -13.98 -13.16 -33.42
N SER A 42 -14.95 -13.61 -32.64
CA SER A 42 -16.37 -13.50 -32.94
C SER A 42 -16.87 -12.06 -32.76
N LEU A 43 -17.69 -11.60 -33.71
CA LEU A 43 -18.39 -10.32 -33.62
C LEU A 43 -19.56 -10.33 -32.62
N THR A 44 -20.01 -11.51 -32.19
CA THR A 44 -21.07 -11.68 -31.19
C THR A 44 -20.53 -11.92 -29.78
N ALA A 45 -19.44 -12.67 -29.65
CA ALA A 45 -18.76 -12.92 -28.37
C ALA A 45 -17.46 -12.12 -28.34
N LYS A 46 -17.51 -10.86 -27.90
CA LYS A 46 -16.38 -9.91 -27.97
C LYS A 46 -15.46 -9.96 -26.75
N ASN A 47 -15.25 -11.15 -26.19
CA ASN A 47 -14.64 -11.30 -24.88
C ASN A 47 -13.14 -11.64 -25.02
N LEU A 48 -12.36 -11.09 -24.10
CA LEU A 48 -11.03 -11.56 -23.74
C LEU A 48 -11.13 -12.17 -22.35
N ALA A 49 -10.70 -13.42 -22.19
CA ALA A 49 -10.76 -14.16 -20.93
C ALA A 49 -9.36 -14.52 -20.45
N LEU A 50 -9.12 -14.32 -19.15
CA LEU A 50 -7.86 -14.62 -18.48
C LEU A 50 -8.12 -15.73 -17.45
N SER A 51 -7.30 -16.78 -17.47
CA SER A 51 -7.27 -17.75 -16.37
C SER A 51 -6.76 -17.08 -15.08
N PRO A 52 -7.09 -17.63 -13.90
CA PRO A 52 -6.38 -17.29 -12.67
C PRO A 52 -4.87 -17.40 -12.89
N ASN A 53 -4.11 -16.46 -12.33
CA ASN A 53 -2.63 -16.40 -12.41
C ASN A 53 -2.06 -16.26 -13.83
N ALA A 54 -2.86 -15.90 -14.84
CA ALA A 54 -2.35 -15.65 -16.19
C ALA A 54 -1.46 -14.40 -16.28
N LEU A 55 -1.57 -13.48 -15.31
CA LEU A 55 -0.73 -12.28 -15.21
C LEU A 55 0.46 -12.60 -14.30
N GLU A 56 1.67 -12.41 -14.84
CA GLU A 56 2.92 -12.52 -14.10
C GLU A 56 3.27 -11.17 -13.48
N THR A 57 3.82 -11.20 -12.26
CA THR A 57 4.34 -10.00 -11.57
C THR A 57 5.54 -9.40 -12.33
N GLY A 58 5.73 -8.09 -12.19
CA GLY A 58 6.81 -7.35 -12.86
C GLY A 58 6.62 -7.20 -14.38
N TYR A 59 5.37 -7.28 -14.85
CA TYR A 59 5.00 -7.01 -16.23
C TYR A 59 3.82 -6.05 -16.35
N THR A 60 3.97 -5.08 -17.24
CA THR A 60 2.88 -4.27 -17.76
C THR A 60 2.30 -4.88 -19.04
N TYR A 61 1.01 -5.23 -19.02
CA TYR A 61 0.28 -5.82 -20.14
C TYR A 61 -0.48 -4.74 -20.92
N THR A 62 -0.41 -4.79 -22.25
CA THR A 62 -1.24 -3.99 -23.16
C THR A 62 -2.06 -4.90 -24.05
N PHE A 63 -3.38 -4.84 -23.91
CA PHE A 63 -4.34 -5.51 -24.76
C PHE A 63 -4.82 -4.55 -25.84
N ARG A 64 -4.82 -5.01 -27.08
CA ARG A 64 -5.25 -4.25 -28.24
C ARG A 64 -6.37 -4.99 -28.95
N LEU A 65 -7.46 -4.29 -29.22
CA LEU A 65 -8.59 -4.77 -30.00
C LEU A 65 -8.64 -4.03 -31.33
N ASP A 66 -8.32 -4.71 -32.42
CA ASP A 66 -8.48 -4.20 -33.78
C ASP A 66 -9.84 -4.59 -34.34
N VAL A 67 -10.55 -3.63 -34.92
CA VAL A 67 -11.83 -3.84 -35.60
C VAL A 67 -11.75 -3.24 -36.99
N THR A 68 -12.25 -3.97 -37.99
CA THR A 68 -12.37 -3.48 -39.37
C THR A 68 -13.78 -3.73 -39.89
N ASP A 69 -14.35 -2.75 -40.59
CA ASP A 69 -15.61 -2.86 -41.31
C ASP A 69 -15.52 -2.20 -42.70
N ALA A 70 -16.66 -2.00 -43.37
CA ALA A 70 -16.69 -1.39 -44.70
C ALA A 70 -16.31 0.11 -44.71
N ASN A 71 -16.35 0.78 -43.56
CA ASN A 71 -16.07 2.19 -43.39
C ASN A 71 -14.62 2.47 -42.95
N GLY A 72 -13.93 1.46 -42.43
CA GLY A 72 -12.50 1.57 -42.10
C GLY A 72 -12.03 0.61 -41.01
N ALA A 73 -10.89 0.95 -40.42
CA ALA A 73 -10.28 0.21 -39.32
C ALA A 73 -10.10 1.13 -38.10
N ALA A 74 -10.28 0.57 -36.91
CA ALA A 74 -10.07 1.24 -35.63
C ALA A 74 -9.42 0.28 -34.62
N ALA A 75 -8.74 0.83 -33.63
CA ALA A 75 -8.14 0.07 -32.54
C ALA A 75 -8.48 0.68 -31.18
N ALA A 76 -8.69 -0.17 -30.18
CA ALA A 76 -8.81 0.19 -28.78
C ALA A 76 -7.70 -0.48 -27.97
N PHE A 77 -7.27 0.17 -26.89
CA PHE A 77 -6.20 -0.29 -26.02
C PHE A 77 -6.67 -0.35 -24.57
N ALA A 78 -6.22 -1.37 -23.84
CA ALA A 78 -6.36 -1.48 -22.40
C ALA A 78 -5.00 -1.88 -21.80
N THR A 79 -4.50 -1.08 -20.87
CA THR A 79 -3.24 -1.32 -20.18
C THR A 79 -3.52 -1.79 -18.76
N LEU A 80 -2.81 -2.82 -18.32
CA LEU A 80 -2.86 -3.34 -16.97
C LEU A 80 -1.43 -3.44 -16.44
N ALA A 81 -1.16 -2.72 -15.37
CA ALA A 81 0.11 -2.74 -14.66
C ALA A 81 -0.12 -3.23 -13.23
N GLU A 82 0.90 -3.83 -12.64
CA GLU A 82 0.92 -4.12 -11.21
C GLU A 82 0.96 -2.79 -10.43
N ASN A 83 0.09 -2.65 -9.42
CA ASN A 83 0.16 -1.48 -8.55
C ASN A 83 1.24 -1.71 -7.50
N THR A 84 2.31 -0.92 -7.56
CA THR A 84 3.43 -1.00 -6.61
C THR A 84 3.21 -0.01 -5.47
N PRO A 85 3.46 -0.40 -4.20
CA PRO A 85 3.24 0.50 -3.09
C PRO A 85 4.26 1.65 -3.06
N PRO A 86 3.94 2.75 -2.34
CA PRO A 86 4.86 3.86 -2.13
C PRO A 86 6.19 3.41 -1.52
N GLY A 87 7.28 4.07 -1.92
CA GLY A 87 8.64 3.69 -1.54
C GLY A 87 9.59 4.86 -1.27
N ASP A 88 10.86 4.52 -1.03
CA ASP A 88 12.01 5.42 -0.80
C ASP A 88 11.93 6.39 0.40
N GLY A 89 10.83 6.35 1.14
CA GLY A 89 10.61 7.20 2.30
C GLY A 89 11.34 6.74 3.55
N SER A 90 11.34 7.61 4.55
CA SER A 90 11.80 7.29 5.91
C SER A 90 10.88 7.90 6.95
N VAL A 91 11.10 7.53 8.22
CA VAL A 91 10.34 8.01 9.36
C VAL A 91 11.29 8.76 10.29
N ILE A 92 10.86 9.91 10.79
CA ILE A 92 11.61 10.70 11.77
C ILE A 92 10.73 10.93 12.99
N VAL A 93 11.31 10.75 14.19
CA VAL A 93 10.62 10.99 15.46
C VAL A 93 11.37 11.99 16.32
N VAL A 94 10.66 12.98 16.86
CA VAL A 94 11.22 13.97 17.79
C VAL A 94 10.23 14.26 18.94
N PRO A 95 10.68 14.26 20.22
CA PRO A 95 12.00 13.86 20.70
C PRO A 95 12.19 12.33 20.70
N ALA A 96 13.43 11.85 20.79
CA ALA A 96 13.71 10.41 20.90
C ALA A 96 13.44 9.83 22.30
N THR A 97 13.31 10.71 23.31
CA THR A 97 13.10 10.34 24.72
C THR A 97 12.08 11.28 25.35
N GLY A 98 11.24 10.78 26.24
CA GLY A 98 10.26 11.61 26.96
C GLY A 98 9.64 10.94 28.18
N VAL A 99 8.72 11.67 28.82
CA VAL A 99 7.92 11.19 29.95
C VAL A 99 6.47 11.02 29.51
N ALA A 100 5.88 9.88 29.84
CA ALA A 100 4.49 9.58 29.51
C ALA A 100 3.53 10.67 30.01
N LEU A 101 2.47 10.93 29.25
CA LEU A 101 1.46 11.97 29.53
C LEU A 101 1.96 13.42 29.56
N ASN A 102 3.26 13.67 29.40
CA ASN A 102 3.87 14.99 29.47
C ASN A 102 4.58 15.38 28.16
N THR A 103 5.37 14.47 27.60
CA THR A 103 6.13 14.74 26.38
C THR A 103 5.28 14.48 25.15
N THR A 104 5.11 15.51 24.33
CA THR A 104 4.55 15.40 22.98
C THR A 104 5.61 14.89 22.02
N PHE A 105 5.31 13.79 21.35
CA PHE A 105 6.12 13.21 20.29
C PHE A 105 5.51 13.58 18.94
N ARG A 106 6.36 13.90 17.97
CA ARG A 106 6.00 14.07 16.57
C ARG A 106 6.70 13.02 15.73
N VAL A 107 5.92 12.28 14.96
CA VAL A 107 6.36 11.27 13.99
C VAL A 107 6.02 11.79 12.61
N GLU A 108 6.99 11.81 11.70
CA GLU A 108 6.82 12.35 10.36
C GLU A 108 7.34 11.37 9.31
N ALA A 109 6.52 11.14 8.29
CA ALA A 109 6.86 10.37 7.11
C ALA A 109 7.49 11.32 6.08
N VAL A 110 8.74 11.09 5.70
CA VAL A 110 9.50 12.00 4.83
C VAL A 110 9.95 11.30 3.56
N ALA A 111 9.93 12.06 2.45
CA ALA A 111 10.47 11.67 1.15
C ALA A 111 9.84 10.42 0.49
N TRP A 112 8.64 10.01 0.92
CA TRP A 112 7.86 8.96 0.25
C TRP A 112 7.48 9.39 -1.16
N LYS A 113 7.58 8.44 -2.09
CA LYS A 113 7.27 8.66 -3.50
C LYS A 113 6.42 7.54 -4.05
N ASP A 114 5.52 7.95 -4.92
CA ASP A 114 4.69 7.08 -5.75
C ASP A 114 4.18 7.91 -6.93
N ASP A 115 3.98 7.27 -8.08
CA ASP A 115 3.37 7.93 -9.25
C ASP A 115 1.84 8.07 -9.05
N ASP A 116 1.23 7.24 -8.21
CA ASP A 116 -0.18 7.15 -7.91
C ASP A 116 -0.59 8.02 -6.70
N ALA A 117 -0.34 9.32 -6.82
CA ALA A 117 -0.77 10.32 -5.83
C ALA A 117 -2.30 10.57 -5.83
N PRO A 118 -2.92 11.02 -4.72
CA PRO A 118 -2.30 11.45 -3.46
C PRO A 118 -2.01 10.32 -2.46
N LEU A 119 -0.90 10.45 -1.74
CA LEU A 119 -0.51 9.54 -0.66
C LEU A 119 -1.33 9.75 0.62
N GLN A 120 -1.59 8.65 1.32
CA GLN A 120 -2.22 8.62 2.63
C GLN A 120 -1.32 7.90 3.64
N TYR A 121 -1.30 8.38 4.88
CA TYR A 121 -0.35 7.96 5.91
C TYR A 121 -1.09 7.48 7.15
N LYS A 122 -0.72 6.29 7.61
CA LYS A 122 -1.19 5.68 8.85
C LYS A 122 -0.04 5.57 9.84
N PHE A 123 -0.32 5.91 11.09
CA PHE A 123 0.65 5.90 12.18
C PHE A 123 0.15 4.99 13.29
N THR A 124 1.04 4.13 13.78
CA THR A 124 0.75 3.19 14.86
C THR A 124 1.82 3.27 15.95
N SER A 125 1.52 2.74 17.14
CA SER A 125 2.52 2.57 18.19
C SER A 125 2.34 1.24 18.90
N ARG A 126 3.44 0.65 19.38
CA ARG A 126 3.42 -0.55 20.21
C ARG A 126 4.43 -0.42 21.34
N VAL A 127 4.03 -0.75 22.55
CA VAL A 127 4.96 -0.86 23.68
C VAL A 127 5.80 -2.14 23.51
N VAL A 128 7.12 -2.04 23.62
CA VAL A 128 7.98 -3.22 23.50
C VAL A 128 7.74 -4.16 24.67
N GLY A 129 7.46 -5.43 24.37
CA GLY A 129 7.13 -6.45 25.37
C GLY A 129 5.66 -6.48 25.78
N ASP A 130 4.81 -5.66 25.17
CA ASP A 130 3.37 -5.86 25.24
C ASP A 130 2.96 -7.00 24.30
N ASP A 131 2.16 -7.94 24.81
CA ASP A 131 1.67 -9.13 24.09
C ASP A 131 0.40 -8.81 23.27
N SER A 132 0.06 -7.53 23.11
CA SER A 132 -1.04 -7.10 22.25
C SER A 132 -0.81 -7.56 20.81
N ALA A 133 -1.84 -8.21 20.24
CA ALA A 133 -1.76 -8.78 18.90
C ALA A 133 -1.63 -7.69 17.82
N GLU A 134 -2.24 -6.53 18.05
CA GLU A 134 -2.30 -5.42 17.10
C GLU A 134 -1.69 -4.15 17.72
N PRO A 135 -0.90 -3.38 16.96
CA PRO A 135 -0.39 -2.10 17.42
C PRO A 135 -1.54 -1.09 17.59
N ASP A 136 -1.36 -0.15 18.51
CA ASP A 136 -2.35 0.91 18.74
C ASP A 136 -2.37 1.89 17.57
N ASN A 137 -3.55 2.14 17.01
CA ASN A 137 -3.73 3.02 15.87
C ASN A 137 -3.78 4.48 16.33
N LYS A 138 -2.79 5.28 15.92
CA LYS A 138 -2.67 6.70 16.29
C LYS A 138 -3.33 7.62 15.28
N GLN A 139 -3.26 7.24 14.02
CA GLN A 139 -3.88 7.94 12.91
C GLN A 139 -4.11 6.92 11.80
N ASP A 140 -5.35 6.76 11.34
CA ASP A 140 -5.65 5.95 10.16
C ASP A 140 -5.27 6.70 8.87
N PHE A 141 -5.30 6.03 7.73
CA PHE A 141 -4.90 6.59 6.44
C PHE A 141 -5.51 7.97 6.18
N SER A 142 -4.66 8.98 6.13
CA SER A 142 -5.05 10.35 5.85
C SER A 142 -3.94 11.10 5.10
N PRO A 143 -4.23 12.22 4.40
CA PRO A 143 -3.21 13.02 3.72
C PRO A 143 -2.16 13.66 4.65
N LYS A 144 -2.32 13.55 5.97
CA LYS A 144 -1.43 14.16 6.96
C LYS A 144 -0.21 13.28 7.19
N ALA A 145 0.92 13.64 6.58
CA ALA A 145 2.20 12.93 6.66
C ALA A 145 2.92 13.01 8.03
N TYR A 146 2.20 13.38 9.10
CA TYR A 146 2.73 13.37 10.45
C TYR A 146 1.64 13.12 11.48
N TRP A 147 2.01 12.44 12.56
CA TRP A 147 1.21 12.36 13.77
C TRP A 147 1.92 13.09 14.91
N GLU A 148 1.15 13.71 15.80
CA GLU A 148 1.67 14.36 16.99
C GLU A 148 0.77 14.03 18.17
N GLY A 149 1.37 13.63 19.29
CA GLY A 149 0.61 13.29 20.48
C GLY A 149 1.47 12.75 21.61
N ILE A 150 0.81 12.37 22.70
CA ILE A 150 1.43 11.73 23.84
C ILE A 150 1.42 10.21 23.68
N LEU A 151 2.45 9.57 24.20
CA LEU A 151 2.58 8.11 24.23
C LEU A 151 2.45 7.60 25.67
N PRO A 152 2.00 6.34 25.86
CA PRO A 152 2.07 5.70 27.18
C PRO A 152 3.53 5.56 27.63
N GLY A 153 3.77 5.17 28.87
CA GLY A 153 5.11 4.75 29.27
C GLY A 153 5.39 3.32 28.80
N GLY A 154 6.62 3.07 28.38
CA GLY A 154 7.05 1.71 28.05
C GLY A 154 7.21 0.83 29.29
N LEU A 155 7.46 -0.45 29.07
CA LEU A 155 7.75 -1.40 30.15
C LEU A 155 9.22 -1.29 30.56
N GLU A 156 9.49 -1.11 31.85
CA GLU A 156 10.86 -0.99 32.38
C GLU A 156 11.72 -2.21 32.04
N ALA A 157 11.13 -3.42 32.09
CA ALA A 157 11.79 -4.68 31.72
C ALA A 157 12.29 -4.68 30.26
N HIS A 158 11.71 -3.84 29.41
CA HIS A 158 12.07 -3.66 28.00
C HIS A 158 12.71 -2.29 27.74
N GLY A 159 13.26 -1.65 28.76
CA GLY A 159 13.98 -0.38 28.62
C GLY A 159 13.06 0.82 28.32
N ASN A 160 11.79 0.75 28.68
CA ASN A 160 10.79 1.81 28.44
C ASN A 160 10.61 2.16 26.95
N GLN A 161 10.81 1.19 26.06
CA GLN A 161 10.78 1.41 24.61
C GLN A 161 9.35 1.34 24.04
N ILE A 162 9.09 2.23 23.08
CA ILE A 162 7.88 2.25 22.25
C ILE A 162 8.32 2.30 20.79
N VAL A 163 7.76 1.41 19.99
CA VAL A 163 7.95 1.36 18.55
C VAL A 163 6.82 2.14 17.89
N LEU A 164 7.17 3.06 17.00
CA LEU A 164 6.24 3.84 16.19
C LEU A 164 6.33 3.34 14.75
N GLY A 165 5.19 2.91 14.20
CA GLY A 165 5.10 2.39 12.83
C GLY A 165 4.44 3.39 11.90
N VAL A 166 4.90 3.42 10.65
CA VAL A 166 4.28 4.19 9.56
C VAL A 166 4.03 3.31 8.37
N GLU A 167 2.80 3.35 7.85
CA GLU A 167 2.38 2.75 6.59
C GLU A 167 1.91 3.85 5.64
N VAL A 168 2.25 3.73 4.37
CA VAL A 168 1.88 4.71 3.34
C VAL A 168 1.11 4.01 2.23
N MET A 169 -0.04 4.57 1.87
CA MET A 169 -0.93 4.04 0.84
C MET A 169 -1.04 5.02 -0.32
N ASP A 170 -1.00 4.51 -1.54
CA ASP A 170 -1.24 5.27 -2.76
C ASP A 170 -2.76 5.47 -3.04
N ALA A 171 -3.09 6.12 -4.16
CA ALA A 171 -4.47 6.38 -4.57
C ALA A 171 -5.21 5.14 -5.13
N LEU A 172 -4.47 4.10 -5.50
CA LEU A 172 -4.97 2.83 -6.04
C LEU A 172 -5.12 1.72 -4.97
N GLY A 173 -4.64 1.98 -3.75
CA GLY A 173 -4.77 1.14 -2.56
C GLY A 173 -3.58 0.23 -2.24
N ALA A 174 -2.42 0.33 -2.90
CA ALA A 174 -1.24 -0.43 -2.44
C ALA A 174 -0.61 0.26 -1.23
N VAL A 175 -0.14 -0.56 -0.28
CA VAL A 175 0.35 -0.14 1.03
C VAL A 175 1.80 -0.56 1.18
N SER A 176 2.65 0.37 1.62
CA SER A 176 4.05 0.11 1.92
C SER A 176 4.22 -0.91 3.03
N ALA A 177 5.40 -1.51 3.11
CA ALA A 177 5.81 -2.15 4.36
C ALA A 177 5.84 -1.11 5.51
N VAL A 178 5.61 -1.57 6.73
CA VAL A 178 5.72 -0.73 7.92
C VAL A 178 7.17 -0.30 8.10
N VAL A 179 7.41 1.01 8.21
CA VAL A 179 8.69 1.57 8.65
C VAL A 179 8.58 1.94 10.12
N GLU A 180 9.48 1.39 10.94
CA GLU A 180 9.45 1.53 12.39
C GLU A 180 10.58 2.44 12.89
N GLU A 181 10.28 3.24 13.92
CA GLU A 181 11.26 4.00 14.70
C GLU A 181 11.00 3.82 16.20
N THR A 182 12.06 3.77 17.01
CA THR A 182 11.94 3.49 18.46
C THR A 182 12.22 4.74 19.28
N VAL A 183 11.36 4.98 20.28
CA VAL A 183 11.55 6.02 21.30
C VAL A 183 11.54 5.42 22.70
N VAL A 184 12.11 6.16 23.66
CA VAL A 184 12.10 5.78 25.08
C VAL A 184 11.14 6.69 25.84
N VAL A 185 10.11 6.11 26.46
CA VAL A 185 9.09 6.85 27.20
C VAL A 185 8.94 6.30 28.61
N THR A 186 9.42 7.04 29.61
CA THR A 186 9.34 6.63 31.02
C THR A 186 8.02 7.05 31.64
N TRP A 187 7.43 6.22 32.51
CA TRP A 187 6.32 6.66 33.36
C TRP A 187 6.77 7.79 34.29
N PRO A 188 5.90 8.78 34.60
CA PRO A 188 6.23 9.81 35.57
C PRO A 188 6.47 9.20 36.95
N ALA A 189 7.49 9.69 37.66
CA ALA A 189 7.69 9.34 39.05
C ALA A 189 6.54 9.92 39.89
N LEU A 190 5.80 9.06 40.60
CA LEU A 190 4.80 9.51 41.56
C LEU A 190 5.53 10.16 42.74
N ALA A 191 5.29 11.45 42.98
CA ALA A 191 5.91 12.17 44.09
C ALA A 191 5.48 11.62 45.47
N SER A 192 4.25 11.11 45.57
CA SER A 192 3.69 10.37 46.71
C SER A 192 2.35 9.69 46.32
N GLU A 193 1.87 8.75 47.12
CA GLU A 193 0.52 8.17 46.96
C GLU A 193 -0.60 9.23 47.10
N GLU A 194 -0.36 10.27 47.91
CA GLU A 194 -1.26 11.41 48.08
C GLU A 194 -1.41 12.21 46.78
N ALA A 195 -0.29 12.50 46.09
CA ALA A 195 -0.30 13.16 44.79
C ALA A 195 -0.95 12.31 43.67
N ALA A 196 -0.85 10.97 43.77
CA ALA A 196 -1.52 10.06 42.85
C ALA A 196 -3.05 10.07 43.04
N THR A 197 -3.50 10.17 44.29
CA THR A 197 -4.93 10.22 44.64
C THR A 197 -5.56 11.54 44.21
N GLU A 198 -4.88 12.68 44.46
CA GLU A 198 -5.33 14.00 44.02
C GLU A 198 -5.43 14.10 42.49
N ALA A 199 -4.48 13.53 41.76
CA ALA A 199 -4.51 13.51 40.29
C ALA A 199 -5.68 12.69 39.72
N MET A 200 -6.04 11.58 40.39
CA MET A 200 -7.16 10.74 39.98
C MET A 200 -8.51 11.41 40.26
N GLU A 201 -8.66 12.08 41.41
CA GLU A 201 -9.87 12.87 41.71
C GLU A 201 -10.04 14.07 40.78
N ALA A 202 -8.95 14.70 40.34
CA ALA A 202 -9.00 15.82 39.40
C ALA A 202 -9.35 15.41 37.96
N ALA A 203 -9.12 14.15 37.58
CA ALA A 203 -9.46 13.63 36.24
C ALA A 203 -10.95 13.26 36.09
N ASP A 204 -11.65 13.04 37.21
CA ASP A 204 -13.09 12.67 37.28
C ASP A 204 -14.02 13.88 37.54
N ALA A 205 -13.48 15.10 37.65
CA ALA A 205 -14.20 16.36 37.90
C ALA A 205 -14.34 17.24 36.65
#